data_AF-A0A4R0D8L1-F1
#
_entry.id   AF-A0A4R0D8L1-F1
#
_cell.length_a   1.000
_cell.length_b   1.000
_cell.length_c   1.000
_cell.angle_alpha   90.00
_cell.angle_beta   90.00
_cell.angle_gamma   90.00
#
_symmetry.space_group_name_H-M   'P 1'
#
loop_
_entity.id
_entity.type
_entity.pdbx_description
1 polymer ?
#
loop_
_entity_poly.entity_id
_entity_poly.type
_entity_poly.pdbx_seq_one_letter_code
_entity_poly.pdbx_strand_id
1 'polypeptide(L)'
;MLEKLSNADLPAKPVIDQLCDFKKYHLKQLNSLVHTGKQSFTRDVMGYDPSMILNLMRQSNNLVTVAAQIMLKHTIPDKPKFIHYLIEKYRPCFYLDEDVDPSVKARVEGYFK
;
A
#
# COMPACT_ATOMS: atom_id res chain seq x y z
N MET A 1 -13.38 11.41 -1.22
CA MET A 1 -12.66 11.46 -2.52
C MET A 1 -12.51 10.07 -3.11
N LEU A 2 -11.82 9.13 -2.45
CA LEU A 2 -11.66 7.74 -2.93
C LEU A 2 -13.00 7.02 -3.15
N GLU A 3 -13.99 7.16 -2.26
CA GLU A 3 -15.33 6.61 -2.47
C GLU A 3 -16.00 7.14 -3.74
N LYS A 4 -15.83 8.44 -4.03
CA LYS A 4 -16.36 9.04 -5.27
C LYS A 4 -15.66 8.49 -6.51
N LEU A 5 -14.36 8.20 -6.42
CA LEU A 5 -13.58 7.60 -7.50
C LEU A 5 -13.91 6.12 -7.70
N SER A 6 -14.11 5.37 -6.61
CA SER A 6 -14.50 3.96 -6.66
C SER A 6 -15.91 3.78 -7.22
N ASN A 7 -16.84 4.70 -6.88
CA ASN A 7 -18.20 4.68 -7.42
C ASN A 7 -18.30 5.18 -8.87
N ALA A 8 -17.26 5.85 -9.40
CA ALA A 8 -17.23 6.28 -10.78
C ALA A 8 -16.89 5.10 -11.71
N ASP A 9 -17.54 5.03 -12.87
CA ASP A 9 -17.22 4.05 -13.91
C ASP A 9 -16.02 4.54 -14.74
N LEU A 10 -14.82 4.26 -14.24
CA LEU A 10 -13.57 4.74 -14.81
C LEU A 10 -12.74 3.58 -15.37
N PRO A 11 -12.05 3.75 -16.53
CA PRO A 11 -11.15 2.73 -17.07
C PRO A 11 -10.00 2.32 -16.14
N ALA A 12 -9.69 3.14 -15.13
CA ALA A 12 -8.65 2.92 -14.14
C ALA A 12 -9.16 2.27 -12.83
N LYS A 13 -10.41 1.76 -12.82
CA LYS A 13 -11.04 1.17 -11.63
C LYS A 13 -10.18 0.14 -10.89
N PRO A 14 -9.50 -0.82 -11.55
CA PRO A 14 -8.62 -1.77 -10.85
C PRO A 14 -7.49 -1.11 -10.05
N VAL A 15 -6.97 0.03 -10.53
CA VAL A 15 -5.90 0.78 -9.86
C VAL A 15 -6.46 1.59 -8.69
N ILE A 16 -7.70 2.08 -8.81
CA ILE A 16 -8.42 2.76 -7.74
C ILE A 16 -8.73 1.78 -6.60
N ASP A 17 -9.11 0.54 -6.92
CA ASP A 17 -9.37 -0.50 -5.93
C ASP A 17 -8.08 -0.86 -5.16
N GLN A 18 -6.95 -1.03 -5.86
CA GLN A 18 -5.63 -1.19 -5.22
C GLN A 18 -5.28 -0.04 -4.27
N LEU A 19 -5.61 1.20 -4.62
CA LEU A 19 -5.40 2.35 -3.74
C LEU A 19 -6.33 2.33 -2.51
N CYS A 20 -7.56 1.85 -2.67
CA CYS A 20 -8.50 1.68 -1.57
C CYS A 20 -8.01 0.60 -0.60
N ASP A 21 -7.53 -0.53 -1.11
CA ASP A 21 -6.93 -1.60 -0.31
C ASP A 21 -5.66 -1.12 0.40
N PHE A 22 -4.80 -0.36 -0.30
CA PHE A 22 -3.63 0.26 0.32
C PHE A 22 -4.04 1.14 1.52
N LYS A 23 -5.05 1.98 1.33
CA LYS A 23 -5.58 2.83 2.41
C LYS A 23 -6.15 1.99 3.55
N LYS A 24 -6.87 0.92 3.23
CA LYS A 24 -7.54 0.04 4.20
C LYS A 24 -6.54 -0.70 5.08
N TYR A 25 -5.52 -1.32 4.49
CA TYR A 25 -4.61 -2.22 5.19
C TYR A 25 -3.34 -1.53 5.70
N HIS A 26 -2.84 -0.49 5.03
CA HIS A 26 -1.51 0.07 5.35
C HIS A 26 -1.55 1.46 5.99
N LEU A 27 -2.59 2.28 5.76
CA LEU A 27 -2.60 3.67 6.22
C LEU A 27 -2.53 3.79 7.75
N LYS A 28 -3.14 2.86 8.50
CA LYS A 28 -3.10 2.89 9.97
C LYS A 28 -1.69 2.61 10.51
N GLN A 29 -0.95 1.71 9.88
CA GLN A 29 0.45 1.41 10.26
C GLN A 29 1.35 2.60 9.96
N LEU A 30 1.21 3.21 8.78
CA LEU A 30 1.87 4.46 8.41
C LEU A 30 1.54 5.58 9.40
N ASN A 31 0.27 5.82 9.71
CA ASN A 31 -0.12 6.86 10.66
C ASN A 31 0.43 6.60 12.07
N SER A 32 0.51 5.34 12.50
CA SER A 32 1.15 4.98 13.76
C SER A 32 2.63 5.38 13.77
N LEU A 33 3.37 5.15 12.68
CA LEU A 33 4.78 5.54 12.55
C LEU A 33 4.98 7.06 12.68
N VAL A 34 4.13 7.86 12.02
CA VAL A 34 4.31 9.33 11.97
C VAL A 34 3.75 10.02 13.22
N HIS A 35 2.68 9.50 13.81
CA HIS A 35 1.89 10.23 14.82
C HIS A 35 1.96 9.67 16.24
N THR A 36 2.59 8.51 16.49
CA THR A 36 2.84 8.09 17.88
C THR A 36 4.03 8.84 18.47
N GLY A 37 3.80 10.07 18.90
CA GLY A 37 4.79 10.90 19.62
C GLY A 37 5.32 10.29 20.92
N LYS A 38 4.71 9.19 21.41
CA LYS A 38 5.19 8.41 22.57
C LYS A 38 6.54 7.71 22.36
N GLN A 39 7.02 7.57 21.12
CA GLN A 39 8.26 6.85 20.81
C GLN A 39 9.40 7.72 20.32
N SER A 40 9.30 9.05 20.23
CA SER A 40 10.38 9.88 19.67
C SER A 40 11.70 9.76 20.43
N PHE A 41 11.68 9.76 21.77
CA PHE A 41 12.87 9.56 22.61
C PHE A 41 13.42 8.12 22.54
N THR A 42 12.56 7.11 22.67
CA THR A 42 12.98 5.70 22.59
C THR A 42 13.51 5.35 21.19
N ARG A 43 12.95 5.95 20.14
CA ARG A 43 13.37 5.82 18.75
C ARG A 43 14.74 6.44 18.49
N ASP A 44 15.05 7.57 19.11
CA ASP A 44 16.35 8.23 18.96
C ASP A 44 17.48 7.35 19.53
N VAL A 45 17.19 6.60 20.60
CA VAL A 45 18.18 5.74 21.27
C VAL A 45 18.20 4.31 20.71
N MET A 46 17.05 3.70 20.45
CA MET A 46 16.93 2.29 20.08
C MET A 46 16.74 2.06 18.57
N GLY A 47 16.46 3.12 17.80
CA GLY A 47 16.12 3.01 16.39
C GLY A 47 14.75 2.37 16.14
N TYR A 48 14.49 2.02 14.88
CA TYR A 48 13.32 1.25 14.49
C TYR A 48 13.67 -0.23 14.37
N ASP A 49 12.68 -1.07 14.64
CA ASP A 49 12.78 -2.48 14.31
C ASP A 49 13.04 -2.65 12.79
N PRO A 50 14.08 -3.40 12.37
CA PRO A 50 14.43 -3.56 10.96
C PRO A 50 13.29 -4.16 10.12
N SER A 51 12.48 -5.06 10.69
CA SER A 51 11.36 -5.67 9.97
C SER A 51 10.25 -4.65 9.71
N MET A 52 10.04 -3.71 10.64
CA MET A 52 9.13 -2.59 10.47
C MET A 52 9.59 -1.66 9.34
N ILE A 53 10.87 -1.28 9.31
CA ILE A 53 11.47 -0.46 8.24
C ILE A 53 11.29 -1.15 6.88
N LEU A 54 11.60 -2.45 6.81
CA LEU A 54 11.48 -3.22 5.58
C LEU A 54 10.04 -3.25 5.06
N ASN A 55 9.08 -3.48 5.96
CA ASN A 55 7.65 -3.44 5.60
C ASN A 55 7.21 -2.05 5.13
N LEU A 56 7.69 -0.98 5.76
CA LEU A 56 7.42 0.39 5.31
C LEU A 56 7.96 0.65 3.90
N MET A 57 9.18 0.20 3.60
CA MET A 57 9.77 0.36 2.27
C MET A 57 8.96 -0.42 1.23
N ARG A 58 8.53 -1.64 1.55
CA ARG A 58 7.68 -2.45 0.68
C ARG A 58 6.31 -1.81 0.41
N GLN A 59 5.66 -1.29 1.45
CA GLN A 59 4.41 -0.55 1.33
C GLN A 59 4.60 0.73 0.49
N SER A 60 5.70 1.44 0.68
CA SER A 60 6.04 2.63 -0.12
C SER A 60 6.17 2.28 -1.61
N ASN A 61 6.80 1.13 -1.93
CA ASN A 61 6.89 0.63 -3.31
C ASN A 61 5.50 0.35 -3.90
N ASN A 62 4.58 -0.27 -3.14
CA ASN A 62 3.20 -0.47 -3.61
C ASN A 62 2.53 0.85 -4.01
N LEU A 63 2.68 1.90 -3.19
CA LEU A 63 2.06 3.20 -3.44
C LEU A 63 2.64 3.86 -4.70
N VAL A 64 3.96 3.82 -4.88
CA VAL A 64 4.64 4.30 -6.09
C VAL A 64 4.17 3.52 -7.32
N THR A 65 3.98 2.20 -7.19
CA THR A 65 3.46 1.36 -8.27
C THR A 65 2.04 1.73 -8.66
N VAL A 66 1.14 2.00 -7.70
CA VAL A 66 -0.21 2.49 -7.98
C VAL A 66 -0.15 3.82 -8.76
N ALA A 67 0.68 4.77 -8.32
CA ALA A 67 0.87 6.03 -9.04
C ALA A 67 1.39 5.81 -10.48
N ALA A 68 2.38 4.93 -10.64
CA ALA A 68 2.92 4.58 -11.95
C ALA A 68 1.86 3.92 -12.85
N GLN A 69 1.02 3.03 -12.31
CA GLN A 69 -0.08 2.42 -13.05
C GLN A 69 -1.09 3.46 -13.54
N ILE A 70 -1.46 4.44 -12.71
CA ILE A 70 -2.33 5.55 -13.12
C ILE A 70 -1.68 6.33 -14.26
N MET A 71 -0.41 6.75 -14.11
CA MET A 71 0.30 7.52 -15.13
C MET A 71 0.39 6.76 -16.46
N LEU A 72 0.74 5.48 -16.41
CA LEU A 72 0.88 4.62 -17.60
C LEU A 72 -0.44 4.34 -18.29
N LYS A 73 -1.55 4.20 -17.52
CA LYS A 73 -2.89 3.96 -18.08
C LYS A 73 -3.32 5.06 -19.05
N HIS A 74 -2.84 6.29 -18.85
CA HIS A 74 -3.19 7.45 -19.67
C HIS A 74 -2.19 7.78 -20.79
N THR A 75 -1.01 7.17 -20.80
CA THR A 75 0.06 7.57 -21.74
C THR A 75 0.41 6.54 -22.81
N ILE A 76 0.31 5.22 -22.54
CA ILE A 76 0.80 4.20 -23.49
C ILE A 76 -0.07 2.92 -23.45
N PRO A 77 -0.57 2.41 -24.60
CA PRO A 77 -1.26 1.12 -24.69
C PRO A 77 -0.38 -0.07 -24.22
N ASP A 78 -0.99 -1.10 -23.64
CA ASP A 78 -0.38 -2.42 -23.32
C ASP A 78 0.73 -2.53 -22.25
N LYS A 79 1.02 -1.47 -21.48
CA LYS A 79 1.96 -1.55 -20.33
C LYS A 79 1.48 -2.19 -19.00
N PRO A 80 0.22 -2.63 -18.78
CA PRO A 80 -0.12 -3.36 -17.56
C PRO A 80 0.79 -4.57 -17.34
N LYS A 81 1.19 -5.26 -18.41
CA LYS A 81 2.10 -6.43 -18.35
C LYS A 81 3.49 -6.07 -17.82
N PHE A 82 3.98 -4.87 -18.09
CA PHE A 82 5.29 -4.42 -17.61
C PHE A 82 5.30 -4.23 -16.10
N ILE A 83 4.24 -3.65 -15.54
CA ILE A 83 4.10 -3.51 -14.08
C ILE A 83 3.97 -4.87 -13.41
N HIS A 84 3.18 -5.80 -13.96
CA HIS A 84 3.09 -7.16 -13.43
C HIS A 84 4.47 -7.85 -13.44
N TYR A 85 5.22 -7.75 -14.54
CA TYR A 85 6.58 -8.28 -14.61
C TYR A 85 7.51 -7.69 -13.53
N LEU A 86 7.43 -6.38 -13.27
CA LEU A 86 8.24 -5.75 -12.21
C LEU A 86 7.83 -6.25 -10.83
N ILE A 87 6.53 -6.42 -10.56
CA ILE A 87 6.05 -6.95 -9.29
C ILE A 87 6.50 -8.40 -9.10
N GLU A 88 6.41 -9.24 -10.14
CA GLU A 88 6.87 -10.64 -10.07
C GLU A 88 8.38 -10.72 -9.86
N LYS A 89 9.16 -10.01 -10.68
CA LYS A 89 10.63 -10.03 -10.62
C LYS A 89 11.17 -9.53 -9.29
N TYR A 90 10.54 -8.51 -8.73
CA TYR A 90 10.95 -7.88 -7.47
C TYR A 90 9.94 -8.15 -6.35
N ARG A 91 9.27 -9.30 -6.36
CA ARG A 91 8.22 -9.65 -5.37
C ARG A 91 8.63 -9.41 -3.91
N PRO A 92 9.88 -9.71 -3.48
CA PRO A 92 10.33 -9.41 -2.12
C PRO A 92 10.38 -7.93 -1.77
N CYS A 93 10.26 -7.02 -2.73
CA CYS A 93 10.24 -5.57 -2.54
C CYS A 93 8.83 -5.00 -2.39
N PHE A 94 7.78 -5.82 -2.49
CA PHE A 94 6.38 -5.42 -2.38
C PHE A 94 5.72 -6.07 -1.16
N TYR A 95 4.63 -5.46 -0.69
CA TYR A 95 3.83 -5.97 0.43
C TYR A 95 2.39 -6.19 -0.04
N LEU A 96 2.08 -7.35 -0.60
CA LEU A 96 0.78 -7.62 -1.22
C LEU A 96 -0.25 -8.06 -0.19
N ASP A 97 -1.52 -8.17 -0.60
CA ASP A 97 -2.62 -8.58 0.29
C ASP A 97 -2.40 -9.94 0.97
N GLU A 98 -1.68 -10.83 0.29
CA GLU A 98 -1.25 -12.14 0.81
C GLU A 98 -0.20 -12.04 1.94
N ASP A 99 0.53 -10.92 2.03
CA ASP A 99 1.51 -10.64 3.09
C ASP A 99 0.88 -10.00 4.34
N VAL A 100 -0.41 -9.62 4.27
CA VAL A 100 -1.13 -9.00 5.39
C VAL A 100 -1.34 -10.05 6.47
N ASP A 101 -0.90 -9.73 7.70
CA ASP A 101 -1.11 -10.58 8.86
C ASP A 101 -2.61 -10.94 8.99
N PRO A 102 -2.98 -12.23 9.08
CA PRO A 102 -4.38 -12.66 9.11
C PRO A 102 -5.19 -12.04 10.26
N SER A 103 -4.58 -11.82 11.42
CA SER A 103 -5.23 -11.20 12.57
C SER A 103 -5.51 -9.71 12.32
N VAL A 104 -4.58 -9.02 11.66
CA VAL A 104 -4.76 -7.63 11.23
C VAL A 104 -5.86 -7.55 10.18
N LYS A 105 -5.84 -8.45 9.19
CA LYS A 105 -6.86 -8.52 8.13
C LYS A 105 -8.26 -8.73 8.72
N ALA A 106 -8.44 -9.73 9.57
CA ALA A 106 -9.72 -10.00 10.24
C ALA A 106 -10.22 -8.82 11.07
N ARG A 107 -9.32 -8.18 11.83
CA ARG A 107 -9.65 -6.99 12.62
C ARG A 107 -10.08 -5.82 11.74
N VAL A 108 -9.38 -5.58 10.64
CA VAL A 108 -9.69 -4.49 9.71
C VAL A 108 -11.02 -4.74 9.00
N GLU A 109 -11.26 -5.95 8.50
CA GLU A 109 -12.54 -6.34 7.89
C GLU A 109 -13.72 -6.22 8.87
N GLY A 110 -13.51 -6.49 10.16
CA GLY A 110 -14.51 -6.29 11.20
C GLY A 110 -15.00 -4.84 11.36
N TYR A 111 -14.22 -3.83 10.95
CA TYR A 111 -14.64 -2.42 10.99
C TYR A 111 -15.57 -2.01 9.82
N PHE A 112 -15.65 -2.83 8.78
CA PHE A 112 -16.43 -2.57 7.57
C PHE A 112 -17.64 -3.51 7.43
N LYS A 113 -17.98 -4.25 8.50
CA LYS A 113 -19.24 -5.00 8.64
C LYS A 113 -20.37 -4.12 9.12
#